data_AF-S8AQL2-F1
#
_entry.id   AF-S8AQL2-F1
#
_cell.length_a   1.000
_cell.length_b   1.000
_cell.length_c   1.000
_cell.angle_alpha   90.00
_cell.angle_beta   90.00
_cell.angle_gamma   90.00
#
_symmetry.space_group_name_H-M   'P 1'
#
loop_
_entity.id
_entity.type
_entity.pdbx_description
1 polymer ?
#
loop_
_entity_poly.entity_id
_entity_poly.type
_entity_poly.pdbx_seq_one_letter_code
_entity_poly.pdbx_strand_id
1 'polypeptide(L)'
;MVYGGKPSTGCHLCRKRKIKCDEGRPGCRNCSIYGRPCPGYRPNAVFRNETGKVEQQARKDAPLREKSSASPSASFASDFSSVSSTPMTQALTETSQFDAAASRRAVRALRPSLSLYHVADATWEDRASCFFFDQYILDPDDEYGRGHLEYVPELYTRSQEASIFGETPSSACLRWAVDATGLMTLAQRGHALPLMVRARQTYGKALRSLQAALASAEQAVRDETFAAVMILSVYEDITGERNGLFSAHTAGFDFLMKLRGERQMGNQYGREMFHFGWTRKYIEVLVLGQNLKDGHEWASELFNENDPIESLMLVATTLSRVIQSMQASTGLPDQAMVEGWIAASQECDLRLCQWPLHLSPRWLPTTVYTESGESLLTYNHDLHASIWYWYRAIRVMLQRFLLSLDRTLVAIRERNRDPDDTQPFQGNISEDHVIAICQDMTTDTCRSIPFSLSEIDRLGQRNSSPAATGSQRHRAVKVYVMLWPLWLMLSSGMPTPSQAQQLYSVLSQVGSEHGIKLALMLAREAERQRKDPWPSGTPFGAASILLAI
;
A
#
# COMPACT_ATOMS: atom_id res chain seq x y z
N MET A 1 36.64 19.95 10.48
CA MET A 1 36.38 18.52 10.74
C MET A 1 35.88 18.35 12.16
N VAL A 2 34.60 18.03 12.37
CA VAL A 2 34.05 17.73 13.70
C VAL A 2 34.04 16.21 13.86
N TYR A 3 34.75 15.72 14.87
CA TYR A 3 34.91 14.28 15.12
C TYR A 3 33.55 13.66 15.47
N GLY A 4 33.00 12.82 14.58
CA GLY A 4 31.76 12.08 14.79
C GLY A 4 31.96 10.84 15.66
N GLY A 5 32.52 11.00 16.85
CA GLY A 5 32.78 9.90 17.79
C GLY A 5 31.51 9.09 18.13
N LYS A 6 31.71 7.88 18.67
CA LYS A 6 30.61 6.99 19.10
C LYS A 6 29.62 7.76 19.99
N PRO A 7 28.31 7.75 19.68
CA PRO A 7 27.32 8.45 20.50
C PRO A 7 27.33 7.94 21.94
N SER A 8 27.15 8.84 22.91
CA SER A 8 27.06 8.47 24.33
C SER A 8 25.93 7.46 24.56
N THR A 9 26.28 6.36 25.24
CA THR A 9 25.44 5.22 25.63
C THR A 9 24.62 5.47 26.90
N GLY A 10 24.80 6.63 27.56
CA GLY A 10 24.08 6.96 28.79
C GLY A 10 22.57 7.14 28.62
N CYS A 11 21.83 7.05 29.72
CA CYS A 11 20.37 7.21 29.72
C CYS A 11 19.95 8.62 29.24
N HIS A 12 18.70 8.77 28.78
CA HIS A 12 18.23 10.03 28.21
C HIS A 12 18.37 11.21 29.18
N LEU A 13 18.13 10.99 30.48
CA LEU A 13 18.22 12.05 31.49
C LEU A 13 19.68 12.47 31.77
N CYS A 14 20.60 11.52 31.92
CA CYS A 14 22.03 11.82 32.11
C CYS A 14 22.62 12.54 30.89
N ARG A 15 22.21 12.15 29.67
CA ARG A 15 22.61 12.84 28.43
C ARG A 15 22.09 14.27 28.37
N LYS A 16 20.82 14.49 28.70
CA LYS A 16 20.23 15.83 28.77
C LYS A 16 20.96 16.72 29.79
N ARG A 17 21.37 16.13 30.92
CA ARG A 17 22.14 16.80 31.97
C ARG A 17 23.64 16.90 31.69
N LYS A 18 24.14 16.32 30.59
CA LYS A 18 25.58 16.25 30.22
C LYS A 18 26.48 15.67 31.34
N ILE A 19 25.98 14.69 32.09
CA ILE A 19 26.73 13.98 33.13
C ILE A 19 27.03 12.54 32.70
N LYS A 20 28.11 11.97 33.23
CA LYS A 20 28.47 10.55 32.98
C LYS A 20 27.39 9.65 33.58
N CYS A 21 26.89 8.72 32.79
CA CYS A 21 25.93 7.71 33.22
C CYS A 21 26.68 6.43 33.61
N ASP A 22 26.23 5.78 34.68
CA ASP A 22 26.74 4.49 35.16
C ASP A 22 26.10 3.27 34.48
N GLU A 23 25.13 3.49 33.57
CA GLU A 23 24.52 2.47 32.70
C GLU A 23 23.79 1.30 33.41
N GLY A 24 23.52 1.43 34.71
CA GLY A 24 22.76 0.44 35.49
C GLY A 24 21.35 0.17 34.96
N ARG A 25 20.90 -1.09 35.03
CA ARG A 25 19.53 -1.52 34.69
C ARG A 25 18.81 -2.01 35.95
N PRO A 26 17.50 -1.72 36.14
CA PRO A 26 16.56 -1.06 35.22
C PRO A 26 16.67 0.49 35.17
N GLY A 27 17.48 1.10 36.03
CA GLY A 27 17.76 2.54 35.99
C GLY A 27 19.14 2.87 36.54
N CYS A 28 19.71 4.02 36.13
CA CYS A 28 21.05 4.42 36.55
C CYS A 28 21.03 5.04 37.95
N ARG A 29 22.12 4.89 38.71
CA ARG A 29 22.25 5.40 40.08
C ARG A 29 22.15 6.92 40.13
N ASN A 30 22.66 7.60 39.11
CA ASN A 30 22.56 9.06 39.01
C ASN A 30 21.12 9.58 38.83
N CYS A 31 20.22 8.79 38.24
CA CYS A 31 18.79 9.12 38.20
C CYS A 31 18.12 8.86 39.56
N SER A 32 18.50 7.78 40.24
CA SER A 32 18.00 7.46 41.58
C SER A 32 18.35 8.53 42.60
N ILE A 33 19.60 8.99 42.63
CA ILE A 33 20.05 10.07 43.53
C ILE A 33 19.35 11.39 43.19
N TYR A 34 19.05 11.62 41.92
CA TYR A 34 18.34 12.81 41.44
C TYR A 34 16.83 12.80 41.75
N GLY A 35 16.28 11.70 42.29
CA GLY A 35 14.88 11.59 42.67
C GLY A 35 13.91 11.55 41.48
N ARG A 36 14.37 11.17 40.29
CA ARG A 36 13.52 11.01 39.09
C ARG A 36 13.65 9.59 38.53
N PRO A 37 12.55 8.97 38.07
CA PRO A 37 12.61 7.67 37.41
C PRO A 37 13.48 7.74 36.14
N CYS A 38 14.33 6.72 35.94
CA CYS A 38 15.22 6.67 34.79
C CYS A 38 14.40 6.45 33.50
N PRO A 39 14.45 7.35 32.51
CA PRO A 39 13.70 7.22 31.26
C PRO A 39 14.27 6.17 30.29
N GLY A 40 15.26 5.38 30.72
CA GLY A 40 15.92 4.37 29.90
C GLY A 40 17.03 4.89 29.00
N TYR A 41 17.57 3.97 28.19
CA TYR A 41 18.76 4.14 27.36
C TYR A 41 18.38 4.23 25.88
N ARG A 42 19.24 4.88 25.08
CA ARG A 42 19.04 4.96 23.63
C ARG A 42 19.11 3.54 23.02
N PRO A 43 18.21 3.17 22.10
CA PRO A 43 18.35 1.93 21.33
C PRO A 43 19.60 1.96 20.45
N ASN A 44 20.27 0.80 20.30
CA ASN A 44 21.59 0.65 19.68
C ASN A 44 21.63 0.92 18.16
N ALA A 45 20.50 1.19 17.51
CA ALA A 45 20.42 1.44 16.08
C ALA A 45 19.66 2.74 15.81
N VAL A 46 20.34 3.72 15.20
CA VAL A 46 19.71 4.90 14.60
C VAL A 46 20.08 4.90 13.14
N PHE A 47 19.08 4.77 12.27
CA PHE A 47 19.23 4.97 10.85
C PHE A 47 19.60 6.43 10.60
N ARG A 48 20.73 6.65 9.93
CA ARG A 48 21.08 7.95 9.36
C ARG A 48 20.83 7.84 7.87
N ASN A 49 19.89 8.63 7.38
CA ASN A 49 19.69 8.80 5.95
C ASN A 49 20.92 9.52 5.39
N GLU A 50 21.76 8.78 4.68
CA GLU A 50 23.00 9.26 4.05
C GLU A 50 22.81 9.45 2.53
N THR A 51 21.57 9.41 2.02
CA THR A 51 21.26 9.50 0.59
C THR A 51 21.88 10.74 -0.05
N GLY A 52 21.82 11.90 0.62
CA GLY A 52 22.46 13.12 0.12
C GLY A 52 24.00 13.06 0.06
N LYS A 53 24.66 12.29 0.93
CA LYS A 53 26.12 12.09 0.86
C LYS A 53 26.49 11.14 -0.27
N VAL A 54 25.68 10.10 -0.50
CA VAL A 54 25.88 9.14 -1.60
C VAL A 54 25.62 9.81 -2.95
N GLU A 55 24.61 10.68 -3.07
CA GLU A 55 24.36 11.48 -4.28
C GLU A 55 25.53 12.42 -4.61
N GLN A 56 26.12 13.08 -3.60
CA GLN A 56 27.31 13.92 -3.81
C GLN A 56 28.54 13.10 -4.21
N GLN A 57 28.69 11.88 -3.71
CA GLN A 57 29.80 10.99 -4.05
C GLN A 57 29.64 10.44 -5.48
N ALA A 58 28.44 9.99 -5.85
CA ALA A 58 28.14 9.49 -7.19
C ALA A 58 28.29 10.57 -8.28
N ARG A 59 28.02 11.85 -7.96
CA ARG A 59 28.27 12.98 -8.87
C ARG A 59 29.75 13.31 -9.05
N LYS A 60 30.61 12.94 -8.09
CA LYS A 60 32.07 13.14 -8.17
C LYS A 60 32.78 12.04 -8.94
N ASP A 61 32.19 10.84 -9.00
CA ASP A 61 32.82 9.64 -9.56
C ASP A 61 32.41 9.36 -11.03
N ALA A 62 31.69 10.27 -11.70
CA ALA A 62 31.33 10.12 -13.11
C ALA A 62 32.52 10.48 -14.05
N PRO A 63 33.08 9.54 -14.84
CA PRO A 63 34.10 9.87 -15.82
C PRO A 63 33.46 10.44 -17.10
N LEU A 64 34.01 11.56 -17.57
CA LEU A 64 33.82 12.06 -18.93
C LEU A 64 34.41 11.05 -19.93
N ARG A 65 33.60 10.51 -20.87
CA ARG A 65 34.16 9.92 -22.08
C ARG A 65 33.24 10.08 -23.28
N GLU A 66 33.68 10.96 -24.18
CA GLU A 66 33.18 11.14 -25.54
C GLU A 66 33.55 9.97 -26.46
N LYS A 67 32.68 9.81 -27.48
CA LYS A 67 32.81 9.25 -28.84
C LYS A 67 34.13 8.55 -29.22
N SER A 68 34.03 7.30 -29.72
CA SER A 68 34.49 6.92 -31.08
C SER A 68 34.28 5.43 -31.42
N SER A 69 33.65 5.22 -32.58
CA SER A 69 33.91 4.23 -33.66
C SER A 69 33.82 2.70 -33.48
N ALA A 70 32.95 2.14 -34.34
CA ALA A 70 33.14 1.04 -35.30
C ALA A 70 33.18 -0.44 -34.83
N SER A 71 32.29 -1.23 -35.46
CA SER A 71 32.18 -2.70 -35.48
C SER A 71 33.41 -3.39 -36.13
N PRO A 72 33.54 -4.73 -36.07
CA PRO A 72 32.76 -5.58 -36.98
C PRO A 72 32.24 -6.90 -36.37
N SER A 73 31.20 -7.38 -37.06
CA SER A 73 30.47 -8.63 -36.94
C SER A 73 31.35 -9.87 -37.10
N ALA A 74 31.01 -10.95 -36.39
CA ALA A 74 31.33 -12.31 -36.80
C ALA A 74 30.21 -13.26 -36.36
N SER A 75 29.50 -13.76 -37.38
CA SER A 75 28.48 -14.79 -37.34
C SER A 75 29.13 -16.17 -37.20
N PHE A 76 28.62 -17.04 -36.34
CA PHE A 76 28.68 -18.50 -36.54
C PHE A 76 27.47 -19.18 -35.89
N ALA A 77 26.52 -19.59 -36.74
CA ALA A 77 25.73 -20.81 -36.59
C ALA A 77 26.67 -22.00 -36.94
N SER A 78 26.46 -23.28 -36.62
CA SER A 78 25.35 -24.09 -36.12
C SER A 78 25.94 -25.46 -35.70
N ASP A 79 25.06 -26.34 -35.21
CA ASP A 79 25.11 -27.80 -35.25
C ASP A 79 25.74 -28.53 -34.04
N PHE A 80 24.90 -29.27 -33.30
CA PHE A 80 24.77 -30.70 -33.57
C PHE A 80 23.50 -31.32 -32.95
N SER A 81 23.09 -32.40 -33.61
CA SER A 81 21.78 -33.01 -33.65
C SER A 81 21.36 -33.87 -32.45
N SER A 82 20.03 -33.98 -32.37
CA SER A 82 19.18 -35.05 -31.86
C SER A 82 19.73 -36.48 -31.93
N VAL A 83 19.46 -37.26 -30.88
CA VAL A 83 19.18 -38.70 -30.97
C VAL A 83 17.96 -39.01 -30.12
N SER A 84 17.02 -39.73 -30.72
CA SER A 84 15.76 -40.22 -30.16
C SER A 84 15.82 -41.75 -30.14
N SER A 85 15.38 -42.39 -29.05
CA SER A 85 14.68 -43.70 -29.10
C SER A 85 14.23 -44.16 -27.70
N THR A 86 12.91 -44.18 -27.58
CA THR A 86 11.90 -44.79 -26.69
C THR A 86 12.11 -46.28 -26.25
N PRO A 87 11.12 -47.00 -25.67
CA PRO A 87 10.69 -47.01 -24.26
C PRO A 87 10.60 -48.46 -23.69
N MET A 88 10.26 -48.66 -22.41
CA MET A 88 9.76 -49.97 -21.98
C MET A 88 8.74 -49.90 -20.85
N THR A 89 7.59 -50.49 -21.17
CA THR A 89 6.37 -50.70 -20.39
C THR A 89 6.55 -51.78 -19.33
N GLN A 90 5.84 -51.69 -18.20
CA GLN A 90 5.04 -52.81 -17.68
C GLN A 90 4.07 -52.35 -16.58
N ALA A 91 2.79 -52.65 -16.84
CA ALA A 91 1.68 -52.56 -15.92
C ALA A 91 1.45 -53.90 -15.24
N LEU A 92 0.99 -53.90 -13.98
CA LEU A 92 0.18 -54.97 -13.41
C LEU A 92 -0.94 -54.35 -12.59
N THR A 93 -2.15 -54.63 -13.05
CA THR A 93 -3.47 -54.43 -12.44
C THR A 93 -3.76 -55.54 -11.43
N GLU A 94 -4.34 -55.21 -10.27
CA GLU A 94 -5.27 -56.10 -9.59
C GLU A 94 -6.48 -55.32 -9.06
N THR A 95 -7.63 -55.97 -9.23
CA THR A 95 -8.99 -55.48 -9.11
C THR A 95 -9.56 -55.98 -7.77
N SER A 96 -10.21 -55.13 -6.98
CA SER A 96 -11.27 -55.62 -6.09
C SER A 96 -12.34 -54.55 -5.89
N GLN A 97 -13.51 -54.86 -6.43
CA GLN A 97 -14.79 -54.20 -6.24
C GLN A 97 -15.20 -54.26 -4.77
N PHE A 98 -15.58 -53.13 -4.16
CA PHE A 98 -16.48 -53.08 -3.01
C PHE A 98 -17.34 -51.80 -3.03
N ASP A 99 -18.58 -51.96 -2.59
CA ASP A 99 -19.78 -51.18 -2.86
C ASP A 99 -19.75 -49.66 -2.62
N ALA A 100 -19.99 -48.91 -3.70
CA ALA A 100 -20.16 -47.47 -3.72
C ALA A 100 -21.61 -47.03 -3.41
N ALA A 101 -22.12 -47.31 -2.21
CA ALA A 101 -23.42 -46.75 -1.78
C ALA A 101 -23.56 -46.44 -0.29
N ALA A 102 -22.72 -46.99 0.60
CA ALA A 102 -22.84 -46.76 2.05
C ALA A 102 -21.91 -45.67 2.62
N SER A 103 -20.98 -45.13 1.82
CA SER A 103 -19.91 -44.23 2.33
C SER A 103 -20.22 -42.72 2.28
N ARG A 104 -21.44 -42.33 1.89
CA ARG A 104 -21.82 -40.90 1.75
C ARG A 104 -22.47 -40.27 2.99
N ARG A 105 -22.59 -40.98 4.11
CA ARG A 105 -23.27 -40.47 5.32
C ARG A 105 -22.45 -40.48 6.61
N ALA A 106 -21.15 -40.80 6.56
CA ALA A 106 -20.28 -40.91 7.74
C ALA A 106 -18.95 -40.11 7.67
N VAL A 107 -18.84 -39.08 6.82
CA VAL A 107 -17.64 -38.20 6.77
C VAL A 107 -17.88 -36.83 7.43
N ARG A 108 -19.06 -36.58 8.03
CA ARG A 108 -19.40 -35.26 8.61
C ARG A 108 -19.08 -35.09 10.10
N ALA A 109 -18.30 -35.99 10.72
CA ALA A 109 -18.00 -35.87 12.15
C ALA A 109 -16.61 -36.39 12.51
N LEU A 110 -15.56 -35.87 11.87
CA LEU A 110 -14.22 -35.78 12.45
C LEU A 110 -13.53 -34.60 11.76
N ARG A 111 -13.67 -33.40 12.34
CA ARG A 111 -12.62 -32.40 12.17
C ARG A 111 -11.42 -32.94 12.93
N PRO A 112 -10.29 -33.28 12.31
CA PRO A 112 -9.06 -33.14 13.07
C PRO A 112 -9.01 -31.65 13.39
N SER A 113 -8.99 -31.31 14.67
CA SER A 113 -8.29 -30.09 15.06
C SER A 113 -6.96 -30.16 14.32
N LEU A 114 -6.72 -29.19 13.42
CA LEU A 114 -5.35 -28.86 13.03
C LEU A 114 -4.68 -28.45 14.34
N SER A 115 -4.20 -29.45 15.07
CA SER A 115 -3.01 -29.32 15.87
C SER A 115 -2.04 -28.62 14.93
N LEU A 116 -1.65 -27.40 15.28
CA LEU A 116 -0.47 -26.79 14.68
C LEU A 116 0.59 -27.89 14.73
N TYR A 117 0.89 -28.50 13.58
CA TYR A 117 2.05 -29.35 13.45
C TYR A 117 3.22 -28.44 13.78
N HIS A 118 3.71 -28.51 15.02
CA HIS A 118 4.94 -27.87 15.40
C HIS A 118 6.04 -28.69 14.73
N VAL A 119 6.36 -28.35 13.47
CA VAL A 119 7.55 -28.88 12.82
C VAL A 119 8.73 -28.34 13.62
N ALA A 120 9.28 -29.20 14.49
CA ALA A 120 10.37 -28.85 15.39
C ALA A 120 11.61 -28.34 14.62
N ASP A 121 11.72 -28.71 13.35
CA ASP A 121 12.88 -28.43 12.49
C ASP A 121 12.69 -27.22 11.55
N ALA A 122 11.52 -26.54 11.56
CA ALA A 122 11.31 -25.38 10.69
C ALA A 122 12.09 -24.16 11.20
N THR A 123 12.91 -23.56 10.33
CA THR A 123 13.68 -22.36 10.68
C THR A 123 12.76 -21.16 10.93
N TRP A 124 13.28 -20.13 11.61
CA TRP A 124 12.51 -18.89 11.78
C TRP A 124 12.20 -18.20 10.45
N GLU A 125 13.03 -18.41 9.43
CA GLU A 125 12.83 -17.93 8.06
C GLU A 125 11.60 -18.59 7.44
N ASP A 126 11.53 -19.92 7.46
CA ASP A 126 10.41 -20.66 6.85
C ASP A 126 9.09 -20.31 7.53
N ARG A 127 9.10 -20.23 8.88
CA ARG A 127 7.94 -19.80 9.67
C ARG A 127 7.51 -18.39 9.32
N ALA A 128 8.47 -17.48 9.13
CA ALA A 128 8.22 -16.09 8.79
C ALA A 128 7.64 -15.91 7.38
N SER A 129 8.17 -16.63 6.38
CA SER A 129 7.67 -16.58 5.00
C SER A 129 6.25 -17.15 4.92
N CYS A 130 5.98 -18.31 5.55
CA CYS A 130 4.63 -18.86 5.62
C CYS A 130 3.66 -17.91 6.33
N PHE A 131 4.08 -17.30 7.43
CA PHE A 131 3.26 -16.31 8.14
C PHE A 131 3.00 -15.07 7.28
N PHE A 132 3.97 -14.60 6.51
CA PHE A 132 3.77 -13.49 5.59
C PHE A 132 2.75 -13.83 4.51
N PHE A 133 2.87 -15.01 3.89
CA PHE A 133 1.94 -15.45 2.85
C PHE A 133 0.51 -15.55 3.39
N ASP A 134 0.32 -16.19 4.55
CA ASP A 134 -1.00 -16.28 5.20
C ASP A 134 -1.61 -14.90 5.53
N GLN A 135 -0.79 -13.94 5.94
CA GLN A 135 -1.28 -12.65 6.43
C GLN A 135 -1.45 -11.59 5.35
N TYR A 136 -0.59 -11.58 4.32
CA TYR A 136 -0.52 -10.50 3.33
C TYR A 136 -0.98 -10.90 1.93
N ILE A 137 -1.29 -12.18 1.69
CA ILE A 137 -1.72 -12.66 0.37
C ILE A 137 -3.21 -13.01 0.42
N LEU A 138 -3.93 -12.56 -0.61
CA LEU A 138 -5.28 -13.01 -0.90
C LEU A 138 -5.22 -13.82 -2.18
N ASP A 139 -5.60 -15.09 -2.10
CA ASP A 139 -5.81 -15.93 -3.27
C ASP A 139 -7.14 -15.54 -3.94
N PRO A 140 -7.27 -15.77 -5.26
CA PRO A 140 -8.53 -15.63 -5.95
C PRO A 140 -9.48 -16.73 -5.47
N ASP A 141 -10.61 -16.34 -4.90
CA ASP A 141 -11.59 -17.27 -4.33
C ASP A 141 -12.35 -18.08 -5.41
N ASP A 142 -12.35 -17.63 -6.68
CA ASP A 142 -12.96 -18.31 -7.83
C ASP A 142 -12.23 -17.99 -9.15
N GLU A 143 -12.65 -18.61 -10.26
CA GLU A 143 -12.07 -18.45 -11.62
C GLU A 143 -12.10 -17.00 -12.15
N TYR A 144 -12.90 -16.13 -11.53
CA TYR A 144 -13.07 -14.73 -11.91
C TYR A 144 -12.54 -13.74 -10.85
N GLY A 145 -12.04 -14.25 -9.73
CA GLY A 145 -11.50 -13.48 -8.63
C GLY A 145 -10.10 -12.96 -8.96
N ARG A 146 -9.78 -11.76 -8.48
CA ARG A 146 -8.41 -11.25 -8.42
C ARG A 146 -7.90 -11.37 -7.00
N GLY A 147 -6.66 -11.85 -6.84
CA GLY A 147 -5.97 -11.87 -5.56
C GLY A 147 -5.23 -10.58 -5.23
N HIS A 148 -4.57 -10.57 -4.07
CA HIS A 148 -3.60 -9.53 -3.69
C HIS A 148 -2.26 -10.20 -3.47
N LEU A 149 -1.26 -9.83 -4.28
CA LEU A 149 0.08 -10.44 -4.25
C LEU A 149 0.07 -11.97 -4.51
N GLU A 150 -0.96 -12.49 -5.17
CA GLU A 150 -1.17 -13.94 -5.41
C GLU A 150 -0.01 -14.63 -6.14
N TYR A 151 0.74 -13.89 -6.96
CA TYR A 151 1.88 -14.39 -7.73
C TYR A 151 3.18 -14.49 -6.91
N VAL A 152 3.24 -13.87 -5.72
CA VAL A 152 4.46 -13.81 -4.91
C VAL A 152 4.95 -15.19 -4.44
N PRO A 153 4.10 -16.13 -3.98
CA PRO A 153 4.54 -17.44 -3.54
C PRO A 153 5.18 -18.25 -4.67
N GLU A 154 4.62 -18.17 -5.88
CA GLU A 154 5.18 -18.85 -7.05
C GLU A 154 6.55 -18.26 -7.43
N LEU A 155 6.65 -16.93 -7.55
CA LEU A 155 7.91 -16.25 -7.85
C LEU A 155 8.97 -16.49 -6.76
N TYR A 156 8.55 -16.55 -5.50
CA TYR A 156 9.44 -16.85 -4.37
C TYR A 156 9.98 -18.28 -4.44
N THR A 157 9.12 -19.26 -4.71
CA THR A 157 9.52 -20.67 -4.85
C THR A 157 10.51 -20.85 -5.99
N ARG A 158 10.20 -20.27 -7.16
CA ARG A 158 11.10 -20.26 -8.32
C ARG A 158 12.46 -19.61 -8.01
N SER A 159 12.44 -18.54 -7.21
CA SER A 159 13.65 -17.85 -6.78
C SER A 159 14.51 -18.68 -5.82
N GLN A 160 13.88 -19.49 -4.97
CA GLN A 160 14.61 -20.44 -4.12
C GLN A 160 15.25 -21.56 -4.93
N GLU A 161 14.53 -22.12 -5.91
CA GLU A 161 15.06 -23.18 -6.78
C GLU A 161 16.21 -22.69 -7.66
N ALA A 162 16.11 -21.47 -8.19
CA ALA A 162 17.17 -20.85 -9.00
C ALA A 162 18.49 -20.70 -8.23
N SER A 163 18.45 -20.58 -6.90
CA SER A 163 19.65 -20.57 -6.04
C SER A 163 20.52 -21.81 -6.22
N ILE A 164 19.89 -22.95 -6.56
CA ILE A 164 20.58 -24.24 -6.74
C ILE A 164 21.37 -24.28 -8.06
N PHE A 165 20.87 -23.61 -9.10
CA PHE A 165 21.42 -23.66 -10.47
C PHE A 165 22.18 -22.41 -10.90
N GLY A 166 22.24 -21.39 -10.03
CA GLY A 166 22.89 -20.11 -10.28
C GLY A 166 21.96 -18.95 -9.92
N GLU A 167 22.12 -18.41 -8.71
CA GLU A 167 21.26 -17.35 -8.20
C GLU A 167 21.42 -16.06 -9.03
N THR A 168 20.35 -15.63 -9.70
CA THR A 168 20.33 -14.32 -10.36
C THR A 168 20.09 -13.19 -9.34
N PRO A 169 20.55 -11.96 -9.60
CA PRO A 169 20.28 -10.84 -8.69
C PRO A 169 18.78 -10.57 -8.47
N SER A 170 17.95 -10.77 -9.50
CA SER A 170 16.49 -10.58 -9.42
C SER A 170 15.83 -11.63 -8.53
N SER A 171 16.17 -12.90 -8.68
CA SER A 171 15.70 -13.98 -7.79
C SER A 171 16.17 -13.78 -6.33
N ALA A 172 17.45 -13.43 -6.14
CA ALA A 172 17.99 -13.15 -4.81
C ALA A 172 17.25 -12.00 -4.13
N CYS A 173 16.99 -10.91 -4.85
CA CYS A 173 16.38 -9.72 -4.27
C CYS A 173 14.93 -9.96 -3.82
N LEU A 174 14.13 -10.70 -4.60
CA LEU A 174 12.77 -11.07 -4.19
C LEU A 174 12.78 -11.96 -2.96
N ARG A 175 13.60 -13.01 -2.97
CA ARG A 175 13.73 -13.94 -1.84
C ARG A 175 14.06 -13.20 -0.55
N TRP A 176 15.11 -12.36 -0.59
CA TRP A 176 15.49 -11.56 0.58
C TRP A 176 14.42 -10.53 0.98
N ALA A 177 13.66 -9.96 0.05
CA ALA A 177 12.59 -9.02 0.37
C ALA A 177 11.44 -9.71 1.13
N VAL A 178 11.03 -10.90 0.67
CA VAL A 178 10.01 -11.73 1.33
C VAL A 178 10.51 -12.16 2.71
N ASP A 179 11.72 -12.72 2.81
CA ASP A 179 12.29 -13.17 4.07
C ASP A 179 12.38 -12.01 5.09
N ALA A 180 12.84 -10.83 4.66
CA ALA A 180 12.93 -9.65 5.52
C ALA A 180 11.57 -9.20 6.03
N THR A 181 10.57 -9.18 5.15
CA THR A 181 9.21 -8.72 5.47
C THR A 181 8.51 -9.71 6.37
N GLY A 182 8.56 -11.01 6.07
CA GLY A 182 8.01 -12.04 6.94
C GLY A 182 8.65 -12.04 8.32
N LEU A 183 9.99 -11.92 8.41
CA LEU A 183 10.68 -11.86 9.69
C LEU A 183 10.23 -10.62 10.49
N MET A 184 10.09 -9.47 9.82
CA MET A 184 9.63 -8.24 10.48
C MET A 184 8.20 -8.37 10.99
N THR A 185 7.27 -8.85 10.15
CA THR A 185 5.86 -9.03 10.52
C THR A 185 5.71 -9.98 11.70
N LEU A 186 6.39 -11.14 11.64
CA LEU A 186 6.37 -12.11 12.74
C LEU A 186 6.99 -11.53 14.02
N ALA A 187 8.10 -10.81 13.89
CA ALA A 187 8.78 -10.18 15.02
C ALA A 187 7.93 -9.11 15.71
N GLN A 188 7.15 -8.34 14.95
CA GLN A 188 6.27 -7.32 15.50
C GLN A 188 5.14 -7.93 16.33
N ARG A 189 4.53 -9.01 15.85
CA ARG A 189 3.49 -9.74 16.59
C ARG A 189 4.01 -10.40 17.87
N GLY A 190 5.23 -10.96 17.81
CA GLY A 190 5.87 -11.59 18.96
C GLY A 190 6.67 -10.66 19.86
N HIS A 191 6.73 -9.35 19.55
CA HIS A 191 7.65 -8.38 20.15
C HIS A 191 9.10 -8.90 20.26
N ALA A 192 9.56 -9.66 19.26
CA ALA A 192 10.81 -10.42 19.29
C ALA A 192 11.98 -9.61 18.70
N LEU A 193 12.66 -8.84 19.56
CA LEU A 193 13.77 -7.97 19.16
C LEU A 193 14.88 -8.67 18.33
N PRO A 194 15.32 -9.91 18.64
CA PRO A 194 16.31 -10.60 17.81
C PRO A 194 15.85 -10.84 16.37
N LEU A 195 14.57 -11.17 16.17
CA LEU A 195 13.99 -11.35 14.83
C LEU A 195 13.89 -10.02 14.08
N MET A 196 13.59 -8.90 14.78
CA MET A 196 13.61 -7.57 14.16
C MET A 196 15.01 -7.19 13.65
N VAL A 197 16.07 -7.50 14.43
CA VAL A 197 17.46 -7.25 14.01
C VAL A 197 17.80 -8.10 12.79
N ARG A 198 17.43 -9.38 12.79
CA ARG A 198 17.63 -10.28 11.65
C ARG A 198 16.89 -9.80 10.41
N ALA A 199 15.62 -9.43 10.55
CA ALA A 199 14.80 -8.84 9.48
C ALA A 199 15.48 -7.62 8.85
N ARG A 200 16.08 -6.74 9.66
CA ARG A 200 16.80 -5.56 9.17
C ARG A 200 18.09 -5.91 8.43
N GLN A 201 18.83 -6.92 8.89
CA GLN A 201 20.01 -7.43 8.18
C GLN A 201 19.61 -8.03 6.82
N THR A 202 18.53 -8.79 6.78
CA THR A 202 17.97 -9.39 5.57
C THR A 202 17.45 -8.33 4.60
N TYR A 203 16.77 -7.29 5.10
CA TYR A 203 16.37 -6.12 4.29
C TYR A 203 17.59 -5.46 3.62
N GLY A 204 18.71 -5.33 4.33
CA GLY A 204 19.97 -4.85 3.74
C GLY A 204 20.52 -5.75 2.63
N LYS A 205 20.32 -7.07 2.71
CA LYS A 205 20.67 -8.01 1.62
C LYS A 205 19.74 -7.83 0.41
N ALA A 206 18.44 -7.63 0.67
CA ALA A 206 17.45 -7.36 -0.38
C ALA A 206 17.82 -6.11 -1.16
N LEU A 207 18.16 -5.00 -0.48
CA LEU A 207 18.57 -3.76 -1.15
C LEU A 207 19.85 -3.91 -1.99
N ARG A 208 20.87 -4.62 -1.49
CA ARG A 208 22.09 -4.88 -2.28
C ARG A 208 21.81 -5.72 -3.52
N SER A 209 20.98 -6.75 -3.38
CA SER A 209 20.60 -7.62 -4.50
C SER A 209 19.73 -6.87 -5.51
N LEU A 210 18.81 -6.02 -5.03
CA LEU A 210 18.01 -5.13 -5.87
C LEU A 210 18.89 -4.17 -6.64
N GLN A 211 19.88 -3.54 -5.99
CA GLN A 211 20.84 -2.67 -6.68
C GLN A 211 21.61 -3.42 -7.79
N ALA A 212 22.02 -4.67 -7.53
CA ALA A 212 22.66 -5.50 -8.54
C ALA A 212 21.72 -5.88 -9.69
N ALA A 213 20.44 -6.17 -9.41
CA ALA A 213 19.43 -6.42 -10.44
C ALA A 213 19.17 -5.18 -11.30
N LEU A 214 19.06 -4.01 -10.68
CA LEU A 214 18.83 -2.74 -11.37
C LEU A 214 20.03 -2.28 -12.22
N ALA A 215 21.23 -2.81 -11.95
CA ALA A 215 22.43 -2.52 -12.74
C ALA A 215 22.43 -3.18 -14.13
N SER A 216 21.54 -4.16 -14.37
CA SER A 216 21.37 -4.82 -15.67
C SER A 216 19.97 -4.56 -16.22
N ALA A 217 19.87 -4.06 -17.46
CA ALA A 217 18.59 -3.81 -18.10
C ALA A 217 17.71 -5.07 -18.20
N GLU A 218 18.33 -6.23 -18.40
CA GLU A 218 17.62 -7.51 -18.49
C GLU A 218 17.05 -7.95 -17.14
N GLN A 219 17.81 -7.74 -16.06
CA GLN A 219 17.39 -8.12 -14.71
C GLN A 219 16.39 -7.10 -14.15
N ALA A 220 16.55 -5.82 -14.45
CA ALA A 220 15.70 -4.74 -13.97
C ALA A 220 14.22 -4.90 -14.37
N VAL A 221 13.94 -5.47 -15.54
CA VAL A 221 12.58 -5.66 -16.06
C VAL A 221 11.91 -6.97 -15.61
N ARG A 222 12.62 -7.82 -14.86
CA ARG A 222 12.10 -9.09 -14.38
C ARG A 222 10.98 -8.89 -13.35
N ASP A 223 10.02 -9.80 -13.36
CA ASP A 223 8.89 -9.81 -12.43
C ASP A 223 9.38 -9.93 -10.98
N GLU A 224 10.43 -10.71 -10.73
CA GLU A 224 11.05 -10.86 -9.42
C GLU A 224 11.60 -9.53 -8.90
N THR A 225 12.23 -8.73 -9.76
CA THR A 225 12.75 -7.40 -9.39
C THR A 225 11.61 -6.44 -9.06
N PHE A 226 10.54 -6.42 -9.87
CA PHE A 226 9.40 -5.57 -9.60
C PHE A 226 8.67 -5.98 -8.30
N ALA A 227 8.42 -7.28 -8.13
CA ALA A 227 7.83 -7.84 -6.92
C ALA A 227 8.70 -7.57 -5.69
N ALA A 228 10.03 -7.59 -5.80
CA ALA A 228 10.91 -7.22 -4.69
C ALA A 228 10.67 -5.77 -4.23
N VAL A 229 10.54 -4.81 -5.16
CA VAL A 229 10.22 -3.41 -4.82
C VAL A 229 8.84 -3.31 -4.15
N MET A 230 7.86 -4.08 -4.62
CA MET A 230 6.53 -4.18 -3.98
C MET A 230 6.62 -4.63 -2.53
N ILE A 231 7.30 -5.75 -2.28
CA ILE A 231 7.46 -6.30 -0.94
C ILE A 231 8.27 -5.36 -0.03
N LEU A 232 9.31 -4.69 -0.55
CA LEU A 232 10.06 -3.68 0.20
C LEU A 232 9.21 -2.45 0.55
N SER A 233 8.26 -2.06 -0.29
CA SER A 233 7.29 -1.00 0.05
C SER A 233 6.33 -1.42 1.18
N VAL A 234 5.93 -2.70 1.22
CA VAL A 234 5.15 -3.27 2.33
C VAL A 234 5.99 -3.32 3.61
N TYR A 235 7.28 -3.71 3.51
CA TYR A 235 8.22 -3.63 4.64
C TYR A 235 8.28 -2.22 5.23
N GLU A 236 8.42 -1.19 4.38
CA GLU A 236 8.47 0.21 4.79
C GLU A 236 7.20 0.66 5.54
N ASP A 237 6.02 0.22 5.08
CA ASP A 237 4.73 0.47 5.74
C ASP A 237 4.63 -0.20 7.12
N ILE A 238 5.09 -1.44 7.20
CA ILE A 238 5.11 -2.23 8.42
C ILE A 238 6.09 -1.62 9.44
N THR A 239 7.28 -1.21 9.01
CA THR A 239 8.30 -0.63 9.91
C THR A 239 8.08 0.84 10.23
N GLY A 240 7.23 1.53 9.46
CA GLY A 240 6.99 2.96 9.58
C GLY A 240 8.22 3.79 9.22
N GLU A 241 9.03 3.31 8.28
CA GLU A 241 10.28 3.94 7.85
C GLU A 241 10.11 4.88 6.64
N ARG A 242 8.86 5.26 6.34
CA ARG A 242 8.50 6.26 5.32
C ARG A 242 9.05 7.66 5.65
N ASN A 243 9.20 8.50 4.64
CA ASN A 243 9.53 9.91 4.81
C ASN A 243 8.25 10.73 5.04
N GLY A 244 7.79 10.78 6.29
CA GLY A 244 6.43 11.24 6.58
C GLY A 244 5.42 10.25 6.00
N LEU A 245 4.60 10.71 5.06
CA LEU A 245 3.66 9.84 4.34
C LEU A 245 4.21 9.31 2.99
N PHE A 246 5.29 9.90 2.48
CA PHE A 246 5.90 9.53 1.19
C PHE A 246 6.75 8.26 1.29
N SER A 247 6.66 7.40 0.28
CA SER A 247 7.51 6.21 0.16
C SER A 247 8.84 6.54 -0.51
N ALA A 248 9.92 5.88 -0.07
CA ALA A 248 11.16 5.86 -0.83
C ALA A 248 11.06 5.03 -2.14
N HIS A 249 10.03 4.18 -2.28
CA HIS A 249 9.92 3.24 -3.40
C HIS A 249 9.08 3.74 -4.58
N THR A 250 8.29 4.80 -4.42
CA THR A 250 7.35 5.26 -5.45
C THR A 250 8.02 5.72 -6.74
N ALA A 251 9.14 6.45 -6.64
CA ALA A 251 9.93 6.80 -7.82
C ALA A 251 10.47 5.55 -8.55
N GLY A 252 10.79 4.50 -7.79
CA GLY A 252 11.20 3.20 -8.34
C GLY A 252 10.07 2.50 -9.08
N PHE A 253 8.84 2.50 -8.54
CA PHE A 253 7.67 1.99 -9.26
C PHE A 253 7.45 2.75 -10.56
N ASP A 254 7.44 4.08 -10.53
CA ASP A 254 7.21 4.90 -11.73
C ASP A 254 8.22 4.58 -12.84
N PHE A 255 9.50 4.47 -12.47
CA PHE A 255 10.56 4.15 -13.41
C PHE A 255 10.46 2.72 -13.97
N LEU A 256 10.28 1.72 -13.10
CA LEU A 256 10.23 0.32 -13.53
C LEU A 256 8.98 -0.01 -14.34
N MET A 257 7.83 0.60 -14.03
CA MET A 257 6.62 0.47 -14.84
C MET A 257 6.86 1.01 -16.26
N LYS A 258 7.54 2.15 -16.41
CA LYS A 258 7.94 2.69 -17.74
C LYS A 258 8.91 1.74 -18.45
N LEU A 259 9.89 1.22 -17.73
CA LEU A 259 10.93 0.36 -18.30
C LEU A 259 10.38 -0.98 -18.79
N ARG A 260 9.42 -1.57 -18.06
CA ARG A 260 8.72 -2.82 -18.46
C ARG A 260 7.78 -2.59 -19.65
N GLY A 261 7.21 -1.38 -19.77
CA GLY A 261 6.37 -0.94 -20.88
C GLY A 261 5.07 -1.75 -21.02
N GLU A 262 4.43 -1.66 -22.18
CA GLU A 262 3.10 -2.23 -22.43
C GLU A 262 3.04 -3.76 -22.28
N ARG A 263 4.17 -4.46 -22.49
CA ARG A 263 4.23 -5.93 -22.42
C ARG A 263 3.80 -6.48 -21.07
N GLN A 264 3.95 -5.71 -19.98
CA GLN A 264 3.48 -6.14 -18.65
C GLN A 264 1.95 -6.27 -18.58
N MET A 265 1.21 -5.59 -19.46
CA MET A 265 -0.26 -5.65 -19.51
C MET A 265 -0.79 -6.87 -20.27
N GLY A 266 0.10 -7.65 -20.89
CA GLY A 266 -0.24 -8.80 -21.74
C GLY A 266 -0.55 -10.09 -20.97
N ASN A 267 -0.31 -10.14 -19.66
CA ASN A 267 -0.71 -11.25 -18.81
C ASN A 267 -1.25 -10.75 -17.46
N GLN A 268 -1.98 -11.62 -16.75
CA GLN A 268 -2.65 -11.26 -15.49
C GLN A 268 -1.66 -10.79 -14.42
N TYR A 269 -0.58 -11.52 -14.16
CA TYR A 269 0.39 -11.15 -13.12
C TYR A 269 1.08 -9.81 -13.38
N GLY A 270 1.50 -9.56 -14.63
CA GLY A 270 2.08 -8.29 -15.02
C GLY A 270 1.10 -7.12 -14.85
N ARG A 271 -0.20 -7.35 -15.15
CA ARG A 271 -1.28 -6.38 -14.96
C ARG A 271 -1.54 -6.10 -13.47
N GLU A 272 -1.61 -7.12 -12.62
CA GLU A 272 -1.76 -6.95 -11.16
C GLU A 272 -0.57 -6.22 -10.53
N MET A 273 0.66 -6.56 -10.95
CA MET A 273 1.87 -5.84 -10.53
C MET A 273 1.78 -4.36 -10.94
N PHE A 274 1.36 -4.08 -12.18
CA PHE A 274 1.18 -2.72 -12.65
C PHE A 274 0.11 -1.99 -11.82
N HIS A 275 -1.05 -2.61 -11.55
CA HIS A 275 -2.11 -2.04 -10.71
C HIS A 275 -1.61 -1.66 -9.31
N PHE A 276 -0.79 -2.51 -8.69
CA PHE A 276 -0.18 -2.20 -7.40
C PHE A 276 0.77 -0.99 -7.50
N GLY A 277 1.72 -1.00 -8.43
CA GLY A 277 2.68 0.09 -8.61
C GLY A 277 1.99 1.41 -8.96
N TRP A 278 0.97 1.34 -9.82
CA TRP A 278 0.11 2.46 -10.18
C TRP A 278 -0.60 3.01 -8.95
N THR A 279 -1.22 2.16 -8.12
CA THR A 279 -1.92 2.60 -6.90
C THR A 279 -0.96 3.34 -5.95
N ARG A 280 0.27 2.84 -5.79
CA ARG A 280 1.29 3.51 -4.96
C ARG A 280 1.68 4.87 -5.50
N LYS A 281 1.88 4.99 -6.82
CA LYS A 281 2.16 6.27 -7.48
C LYS A 281 1.01 7.25 -7.28
N TYR A 282 -0.22 6.83 -7.54
CA TYR A 282 -1.37 7.73 -7.53
C TYR A 282 -1.81 8.14 -6.12
N ILE A 283 -1.47 7.37 -5.09
CA ILE A 283 -1.52 7.87 -3.71
C ILE A 283 -0.64 9.12 -3.57
N GLU A 284 0.62 9.07 -3.98
CA GLU A 284 1.50 10.24 -3.82
C GLU A 284 1.06 11.43 -4.66
N VAL A 285 0.56 11.19 -5.88
CA VAL A 285 0.08 12.27 -6.76
C VAL A 285 -1.24 12.86 -6.30
N LEU A 286 -2.29 12.04 -6.14
CA LEU A 286 -3.64 12.53 -5.83
C LEU A 286 -3.80 12.89 -4.35
N VAL A 287 -3.27 12.05 -3.47
CA VAL A 287 -3.56 12.12 -2.03
C VAL A 287 -2.56 13.03 -1.32
N LEU A 288 -1.29 12.97 -1.72
CA LEU A 288 -0.23 13.77 -1.12
C LEU A 288 0.18 14.99 -1.96
N GLY A 289 -0.41 15.15 -3.16
CA GLY A 289 -0.18 16.30 -4.05
C GLY A 289 1.22 16.40 -4.62
N GLN A 290 1.96 15.30 -4.71
CA GLN A 290 3.29 15.30 -5.29
C GLN A 290 3.21 15.54 -6.80
N ASN A 291 3.99 16.50 -7.28
CA ASN A 291 4.15 16.72 -8.71
C ASN A 291 5.08 15.64 -9.29
N LEU A 292 4.47 14.55 -9.79
CA LEU A 292 5.16 13.54 -10.59
C LEU A 292 4.72 13.70 -12.03
N LYS A 293 5.68 13.79 -12.96
CA LYS A 293 5.39 13.82 -14.39
C LYS A 293 4.59 12.59 -14.78
N ASP A 294 3.46 12.79 -15.43
CA ASP A 294 2.77 11.68 -16.06
C ASP A 294 3.64 11.11 -17.18
N GLY A 295 3.59 9.79 -17.32
CA GLY A 295 4.37 9.05 -18.30
C GLY A 295 3.89 7.62 -18.45
N HIS A 296 2.65 7.36 -18.03
CA HIS A 296 1.92 6.12 -18.27
C HIS A 296 0.65 6.41 -19.08
N GLU A 297 0.67 7.43 -19.94
CA GLU A 297 -0.47 7.76 -20.82
C GLU A 297 -0.87 6.54 -21.65
N TRP A 298 0.11 5.78 -22.14
CA TRP A 298 -0.05 4.51 -22.83
C TRP A 298 -0.90 3.49 -22.02
N ALA A 299 -0.84 3.52 -20.69
CA ALA A 299 -1.59 2.56 -19.87
C ALA A 299 -3.09 2.86 -19.88
N SER A 300 -3.49 4.13 -20.07
CA SER A 300 -4.90 4.50 -20.16
C SER A 300 -5.59 3.86 -21.36
N GLU A 301 -4.86 3.68 -22.46
CA GLU A 301 -5.37 3.05 -23.68
C GLU A 301 -5.52 1.53 -23.55
N LEU A 302 -4.84 0.91 -22.58
CA LEU A 302 -4.86 -0.53 -22.32
C LEU A 302 -5.80 -0.94 -21.18
N PHE A 303 -6.42 0.03 -20.51
CA PHE A 303 -7.40 -0.19 -19.48
C PHE A 303 -8.76 -0.55 -20.09
N ASN A 304 -9.41 -1.54 -19.50
CA ASN A 304 -10.76 -1.94 -19.83
C ASN A 304 -11.75 -1.12 -19.01
N GLU A 305 -12.52 -0.24 -19.67
CA GLU A 305 -13.56 0.58 -19.01
C GLU A 305 -14.67 -0.25 -18.34
N ASN A 306 -14.86 -1.50 -18.78
CA ASN A 306 -15.82 -2.42 -18.17
C ASN A 306 -15.25 -3.18 -16.96
N ASP A 307 -13.93 -3.11 -16.74
CA ASP A 307 -13.32 -3.69 -15.54
C ASP A 307 -13.53 -2.74 -14.34
N PRO A 308 -14.08 -3.23 -13.21
CA PRO A 308 -14.38 -2.37 -12.07
C PRO A 308 -13.17 -1.66 -11.46
N ILE A 309 -11.99 -2.27 -11.51
CA ILE A 309 -10.76 -1.68 -10.96
C ILE A 309 -10.20 -0.65 -11.94
N GLU A 310 -10.03 -1.04 -13.21
CA GLU A 310 -9.41 -0.19 -14.22
C GLU A 310 -10.27 1.04 -14.56
N SER A 311 -11.59 0.91 -14.52
CA SER A 311 -12.52 2.04 -14.64
C SER A 311 -12.31 3.10 -13.54
N LEU A 312 -12.05 2.71 -12.28
CA LEU A 312 -11.69 3.66 -11.21
C LEU A 312 -10.29 4.25 -11.42
N MET A 313 -9.34 3.45 -11.90
CA MET A 313 -7.99 3.94 -12.25
C MET A 313 -8.05 5.00 -13.37
N LEU A 314 -8.95 4.86 -14.34
CA LEU A 314 -9.19 5.87 -15.39
C LEU A 314 -9.73 7.18 -14.83
N VAL A 315 -10.69 7.13 -13.90
CA VAL A 315 -11.21 8.33 -13.22
C VAL A 315 -10.09 9.02 -12.45
N ALA A 316 -9.35 8.27 -11.64
CA ALA A 316 -8.24 8.79 -10.85
C ALA A 316 -7.09 9.34 -11.74
N THR A 317 -6.85 8.74 -12.90
CA THR A 317 -5.91 9.27 -13.91
C THR A 317 -6.37 10.62 -14.43
N THR A 318 -7.66 10.76 -14.75
CA THR A 318 -8.24 12.02 -15.23
C THR A 318 -8.15 13.11 -14.16
N LEU A 319 -8.52 12.79 -12.91
CA LEU A 319 -8.40 13.71 -11.78
C LEU A 319 -6.95 14.17 -11.54
N SER A 320 -5.98 13.26 -11.70
CA SER A 320 -4.56 13.57 -11.59
C SER A 320 -4.12 14.60 -12.62
N ARG A 321 -4.62 14.50 -13.86
CA ARG A 321 -4.30 15.49 -14.92
C ARG A 321 -4.85 16.87 -14.57
N VAL A 322 -6.04 16.95 -13.99
CA VAL A 322 -6.60 18.22 -13.50
C VAL A 322 -5.67 18.81 -12.44
N ILE A 323 -5.29 18.04 -11.42
CA ILE A 323 -4.39 18.49 -10.35
C ILE A 323 -3.03 18.94 -10.92
N GLN A 324 -2.45 18.17 -11.84
CA GLN A 324 -1.18 18.54 -12.49
C GLN A 324 -1.30 19.83 -13.31
N SER A 325 -2.40 20.04 -14.02
CA SER A 325 -2.64 21.28 -14.77
C SER A 325 -2.71 22.49 -13.84
N MET A 326 -3.31 22.33 -12.64
CA MET A 326 -3.29 23.37 -11.62
C MET A 326 -1.87 23.64 -11.10
N GLN A 327 -1.08 22.58 -10.86
CA GLN A 327 0.32 22.69 -10.41
C GLN A 327 1.22 23.38 -11.44
N ALA A 328 0.90 23.22 -12.73
CA ALA A 328 1.64 23.80 -13.83
C ALA A 328 1.28 25.28 -14.08
N SER A 329 0.14 25.76 -13.58
CA SER A 329 -0.27 27.16 -13.72
C SER A 329 0.71 28.08 -13.01
N THR A 330 1.33 28.99 -13.75
CA THR A 330 2.22 30.01 -13.20
C THR A 330 1.40 31.27 -12.86
N GLY A 331 1.17 31.50 -11.57
CA GLY A 331 0.40 32.66 -11.09
C GLY A 331 -1.09 32.36 -10.87
N LEU A 332 -1.84 33.40 -10.50
CA LEU A 332 -3.27 33.29 -10.20
C LEU A 332 -4.06 32.78 -11.42
N PRO A 333 -4.92 31.76 -11.26
CA PRO A 333 -5.71 31.24 -12.35
C PRO A 333 -6.82 32.25 -12.67
N ASP A 334 -7.08 32.44 -13.95
CA ASP A 334 -8.23 33.16 -14.43
C ASP A 334 -9.52 32.33 -14.28
N GLN A 335 -10.64 32.98 -14.56
CA GLN A 335 -11.96 32.38 -14.47
C GLN A 335 -12.11 31.16 -15.39
N ALA A 336 -11.61 31.25 -16.63
CA ALA A 336 -11.78 30.20 -17.63
C ALA A 336 -11.04 28.91 -17.27
N MET A 337 -9.83 29.03 -16.69
CA MET A 337 -9.08 27.89 -16.20
C MET A 337 -9.82 27.17 -15.06
N VAL A 338 -10.35 27.91 -14.08
CA VAL A 338 -11.09 27.31 -12.96
C VAL A 338 -12.39 26.66 -13.45
N GLU A 339 -13.13 27.30 -14.37
CA GLU A 339 -14.32 26.72 -15.00
C GLU A 339 -13.99 25.42 -15.74
N GLY A 340 -12.85 25.37 -16.45
CA GLY A 340 -12.35 24.15 -17.10
C GLY A 340 -12.02 23.03 -16.10
N TRP A 341 -11.37 23.35 -14.98
CA TRP A 341 -11.09 22.38 -13.92
C TRP A 341 -12.36 21.84 -13.25
N ILE A 342 -13.36 22.70 -13.04
CA ILE A 342 -14.67 22.30 -12.51
C ILE A 342 -15.34 21.34 -13.50
N ALA A 343 -15.41 21.68 -14.79
CA ALA A 343 -16.03 20.83 -15.80
C ALA A 343 -15.39 19.44 -15.89
N ALA A 344 -14.05 19.38 -15.92
CA ALA A 344 -13.33 18.10 -15.94
C ALA A 344 -13.55 17.27 -14.66
N SER A 345 -13.66 17.94 -13.50
CA SER A 345 -13.92 17.29 -12.21
C SER A 345 -15.37 16.80 -12.09
N GLN A 346 -16.33 17.53 -12.66
CA GLN A 346 -17.74 17.12 -12.72
C GLN A 346 -17.93 15.89 -13.63
N GLU A 347 -17.20 15.81 -14.73
CA GLU A 347 -17.17 14.60 -15.58
C GLU A 347 -16.64 13.39 -14.79
N CYS A 348 -15.60 13.56 -13.98
CA CYS A 348 -15.11 12.51 -13.09
C CYS A 348 -16.19 12.08 -12.08
N ASP A 349 -16.92 13.03 -11.48
CA ASP A 349 -17.98 12.72 -10.51
C ASP A 349 -19.17 12.00 -11.16
N LEU A 350 -19.53 12.39 -12.39
CA LEU A 350 -20.56 11.71 -13.17
C LEU A 350 -20.20 10.23 -13.39
N ARG A 351 -18.95 9.95 -13.80
CA ARG A 351 -18.46 8.58 -13.96
C ARG A 351 -18.50 7.80 -12.65
N LEU A 352 -18.11 8.40 -11.53
CA LEU A 352 -18.21 7.77 -10.21
C LEU A 352 -19.68 7.50 -9.83
N CYS A 353 -20.60 8.42 -10.10
CA CYS A 353 -22.02 8.21 -9.85
C CYS A 353 -22.59 7.02 -10.64
N GLN A 354 -22.14 6.85 -11.89
CA GLN A 354 -22.58 5.78 -12.76
C GLN A 354 -21.88 4.44 -12.48
N TRP A 355 -20.67 4.47 -11.90
CA TRP A 355 -19.84 3.28 -11.70
C TRP A 355 -20.59 2.12 -11.02
N PRO A 356 -21.29 2.30 -9.88
CA PRO A 356 -22.07 1.22 -9.27
C PRO A 356 -23.15 0.60 -10.17
N LEU A 357 -23.72 1.38 -11.10
CA LEU A 357 -24.82 0.95 -11.96
C LEU A 357 -24.38 -0.01 -13.07
N HIS A 358 -23.09 0.05 -13.44
CA HIS A 358 -22.51 -0.79 -14.49
C HIS A 358 -21.88 -2.08 -13.94
N LEU A 359 -21.87 -2.25 -12.62
CA LEU A 359 -21.29 -3.44 -11.99
C LEU A 359 -22.24 -4.63 -12.08
N SER A 360 -21.67 -5.80 -12.34
CA SER A 360 -22.36 -7.07 -12.15
C SER A 360 -22.81 -7.21 -10.68
N PRO A 361 -23.97 -7.84 -10.38
CA PRO A 361 -24.46 -7.99 -9.00
C PRO A 361 -23.46 -8.58 -8.02
N ARG A 362 -22.52 -9.43 -8.49
CA ARG A 362 -21.46 -10.03 -7.65
C ARG A 362 -20.49 -9.00 -7.04
N TRP A 363 -20.37 -7.83 -7.65
CA TRP A 363 -19.51 -6.75 -7.16
C TRP A 363 -20.22 -5.83 -6.17
N LEU A 364 -21.54 -5.88 -6.09
CA LEU A 364 -22.33 -4.99 -5.24
C LEU A 364 -22.25 -5.42 -3.77
N PRO A 365 -22.20 -4.46 -2.82
CA PRO A 365 -22.29 -4.75 -1.40
C PRO A 365 -23.67 -5.32 -1.06
N THR A 366 -23.70 -6.30 -0.16
CA THR A 366 -24.94 -6.83 0.40
C THR A 366 -25.20 -6.21 1.77
N THR A 367 -26.38 -5.62 1.93
CA THR A 367 -26.82 -5.12 3.23
C THR A 367 -27.29 -6.28 4.10
N VAL A 368 -26.71 -6.39 5.30
CA VAL A 368 -27.09 -7.36 6.33
C VAL A 368 -27.48 -6.62 7.60
N TYR A 369 -28.23 -7.26 8.48
CA TYR A 369 -28.67 -6.66 9.74
C TYR A 369 -28.18 -7.50 10.91
N THR A 370 -27.63 -6.85 11.92
CA THR A 370 -27.26 -7.50 13.18
C THR A 370 -28.51 -7.84 13.99
N GLU A 371 -28.36 -8.66 15.03
CA GLU A 371 -29.44 -8.96 15.99
C GLU A 371 -30.01 -7.70 16.65
N SER A 372 -29.20 -6.65 16.81
CA SER A 372 -29.63 -5.36 17.35
C SER A 372 -30.28 -4.44 16.30
N GLY A 373 -30.47 -4.91 15.07
CA GLY A 373 -31.06 -4.16 13.95
C GLY A 373 -30.12 -3.18 13.27
N GLU A 374 -28.83 -3.19 13.62
CA GLU A 374 -27.83 -2.34 12.97
C GLU A 374 -27.56 -2.86 11.55
N SER A 375 -27.52 -1.96 10.58
CA SER A 375 -27.32 -2.32 9.18
C SER A 375 -25.84 -2.28 8.80
N LEU A 376 -25.28 -3.40 8.35
CA LEU A 376 -23.88 -3.56 7.94
C LEU A 376 -23.78 -3.90 6.45
N LEU A 377 -22.58 -3.74 5.87
CA LEU A 377 -22.29 -4.10 4.49
C LEU A 377 -21.30 -5.26 4.43
N THR A 378 -21.65 -6.29 3.65
CA THR A 378 -20.81 -7.46 3.35
C THR A 378 -20.56 -7.55 1.85
N TYR A 379 -19.56 -8.34 1.47
CA TYR A 379 -19.10 -8.46 0.10
C TYR A 379 -18.87 -9.91 -0.27
N ASN A 380 -19.01 -10.21 -1.57
CA ASN A 380 -18.72 -11.55 -2.08
C ASN A 380 -17.23 -11.91 -1.96
N HIS A 381 -16.33 -10.94 -2.06
CA HIS A 381 -14.89 -11.13 -1.89
C HIS A 381 -14.25 -10.02 -1.05
N ASP A 382 -13.16 -10.35 -0.35
CA ASP A 382 -12.40 -9.39 0.47
C ASP A 382 -11.83 -8.24 -0.40
N LEU A 383 -11.39 -8.54 -1.63
CA LEU A 383 -10.89 -7.51 -2.55
C LEU A 383 -12.01 -6.53 -2.97
N HIS A 384 -13.26 -6.99 -3.14
CA HIS A 384 -14.37 -6.09 -3.49
C HIS A 384 -14.57 -5.02 -2.41
N ALA A 385 -14.47 -5.39 -1.14
CA ALA A 385 -14.54 -4.42 -0.04
C ALA A 385 -13.45 -3.35 -0.19
N SER A 386 -12.21 -3.74 -0.53
CA SER A 386 -11.10 -2.83 -0.81
C SER A 386 -11.41 -1.85 -1.94
N ILE A 387 -11.93 -2.34 -3.07
CA ILE A 387 -12.27 -1.49 -4.22
C ILE A 387 -13.39 -0.50 -3.86
N TRP A 388 -14.39 -0.93 -3.09
CA TRP A 388 -15.44 -0.05 -2.60
C TRP A 388 -14.93 1.02 -1.62
N TYR A 389 -13.93 0.71 -0.79
CA TYR A 389 -13.28 1.73 0.04
C TYR A 389 -12.60 2.79 -0.82
N TRP A 390 -11.87 2.39 -1.87
CA TRP A 390 -11.23 3.33 -2.81
C TRP A 390 -12.24 4.18 -3.56
N TYR A 391 -13.29 3.57 -4.12
CA TYR A 391 -14.38 4.28 -4.79
C TYR A 391 -14.95 5.41 -3.91
N ARG A 392 -15.33 5.07 -2.67
CA ARG A 392 -15.89 6.03 -1.70
C ARG A 392 -14.89 7.12 -1.34
N ALA A 393 -13.63 6.76 -1.09
CA ALA A 393 -12.57 7.71 -0.73
C ALA A 393 -12.28 8.70 -1.88
N ILE A 394 -12.20 8.23 -3.12
CA ILE A 394 -11.99 9.06 -4.31
C ILE A 394 -13.16 10.02 -4.48
N ARG A 395 -14.40 9.55 -4.32
CA ARG A 395 -15.58 10.41 -4.43
C ARG A 395 -15.65 11.47 -3.33
N VAL A 396 -15.35 11.12 -2.07
CA VAL A 396 -15.26 12.10 -0.96
C VAL A 396 -14.20 13.18 -1.26
N MET A 397 -13.03 12.76 -1.72
CA MET A 397 -11.95 13.68 -2.12
C MET A 397 -12.39 14.61 -3.26
N LEU A 398 -13.03 14.06 -4.29
CA LEU A 398 -13.50 14.81 -5.46
C LEU A 398 -14.59 15.83 -5.08
N GLN A 399 -15.54 15.44 -4.23
CA GLN A 399 -16.62 16.32 -3.77
C GLN A 399 -16.07 17.52 -2.98
N ARG A 400 -15.09 17.28 -2.10
CA ARG A 400 -14.38 18.37 -1.41
C ARG A 400 -13.59 19.24 -2.39
N PHE A 401 -12.95 18.63 -3.38
CA PHE A 401 -12.17 19.35 -4.39
C PHE A 401 -13.05 20.26 -5.26
N LEU A 402 -14.20 19.77 -5.72
CA LEU A 402 -15.21 20.55 -6.44
C LEU A 402 -15.70 21.75 -5.63
N LEU A 403 -16.04 21.57 -4.35
CA LEU A 403 -16.43 22.67 -3.47
C LEU A 403 -15.30 23.72 -3.32
N SER A 404 -14.05 23.27 -3.27
CA SER A 404 -12.90 24.19 -3.22
C SER A 404 -12.78 25.01 -4.51
N LEU A 405 -12.93 24.37 -5.68
CA LEU A 405 -12.86 25.07 -6.97
C LEU A 405 -14.01 26.07 -7.13
N ASP A 406 -15.23 25.71 -6.72
CA ASP A 406 -16.39 26.59 -6.77
C ASP A 406 -16.20 27.84 -5.90
N ARG A 407 -15.65 27.67 -4.69
CA ARG A 407 -15.26 28.80 -3.82
C ARG A 407 -14.19 29.69 -4.47
N THR A 408 -13.18 29.10 -5.11
CA THR A 408 -12.16 29.85 -5.85
C THR A 408 -12.78 30.62 -7.01
N LEU A 409 -13.71 30.02 -7.75
CA LEU A 409 -14.41 30.67 -8.86
C LEU A 409 -15.23 31.87 -8.37
N VAL A 410 -15.97 31.72 -7.26
CA VAL A 410 -16.70 32.83 -6.63
C VAL A 410 -15.73 33.96 -6.26
N ALA A 411 -14.61 33.65 -5.61
CA ALA A 411 -13.62 34.66 -5.23
C ALA A 411 -13.02 35.41 -6.44
N ILE A 412 -12.77 34.72 -7.55
CA ILE A 412 -12.30 35.34 -8.80
C ILE A 412 -13.37 36.26 -9.39
N ARG A 413 -14.63 35.83 -9.42
CA ARG A 413 -15.76 36.64 -9.90
C ARG A 413 -15.97 37.89 -9.06
N GLU A 414 -15.89 37.76 -7.74
CA GLU A 414 -15.91 38.89 -6.80
C GLU A 414 -14.77 39.88 -7.06
N ARG A 415 -13.55 39.40 -7.34
CA ARG A 415 -12.40 40.25 -7.66
C ARG A 415 -12.57 40.98 -9.00
N ASN A 416 -13.23 40.34 -9.96
CA ASN A 416 -13.48 40.90 -11.30
C ASN A 416 -14.82 41.65 -11.40
N ARG A 417 -15.52 41.84 -10.27
CA ARG A 417 -16.82 42.49 -10.20
C ARG A 417 -16.78 43.92 -10.75
N ASP A 418 -17.81 44.28 -11.51
CA ASP A 418 -18.11 45.67 -11.86
C ASP A 418 -18.52 46.46 -10.60
N PRO A 419 -17.89 47.61 -10.29
CA PRO A 419 -18.23 48.42 -9.12
C PRO A 419 -19.72 48.74 -8.94
N ASP A 420 -20.50 48.77 -10.02
CA ASP A 420 -21.93 49.08 -9.99
C ASP A 420 -22.82 47.86 -9.65
N ASP A 421 -22.27 46.64 -9.70
CA ASP A 421 -22.99 45.42 -9.33
C ASP A 421 -22.86 45.15 -7.81
N THR A 422 -23.99 45.17 -7.11
CA THR A 422 -24.04 45.00 -5.65
C THR A 422 -24.45 43.60 -5.21
N GLN A 423 -24.80 42.70 -6.13
CA GLN A 423 -25.25 41.36 -5.77
C GLN A 423 -24.07 40.40 -5.56
N PRO A 424 -23.95 39.73 -4.39
CA PRO A 424 -22.89 38.74 -4.14
C PRO A 424 -22.99 37.58 -5.14
N PHE A 425 -21.86 37.16 -5.71
CA PHE A 425 -21.80 35.94 -6.50
C PHE A 425 -22.03 34.75 -5.59
N GLN A 426 -22.96 33.87 -5.98
CA GLN A 426 -23.20 32.61 -5.29
C GLN A 426 -22.44 31.48 -5.99
N GLY A 427 -21.92 30.55 -5.19
CA GLY A 427 -21.36 29.30 -5.69
C GLY A 427 -22.44 28.44 -6.32
N ASN A 428 -22.07 27.65 -7.33
CA ASN A 428 -22.98 26.72 -7.97
C ASN A 428 -23.12 25.42 -7.17
N ILE A 429 -22.22 25.17 -6.21
CA ILE A 429 -22.17 23.92 -5.45
C ILE A 429 -22.60 24.17 -4.01
N SER A 430 -23.69 23.52 -3.59
CA SER A 430 -24.18 23.59 -2.22
C SER A 430 -23.24 22.83 -1.26
N GLU A 431 -22.73 23.53 -0.25
CA GLU A 431 -21.89 22.92 0.80
C GLU A 431 -22.64 21.83 1.57
N ASP A 432 -23.91 22.06 1.93
CA ASP A 432 -24.74 21.08 2.63
C ASP A 432 -24.91 19.80 1.82
N HIS A 433 -25.07 19.92 0.50
CA HIS A 433 -25.17 18.78 -0.40
C HIS A 433 -23.86 17.97 -0.46
N VAL A 434 -22.72 18.66 -0.55
CA VAL A 434 -21.39 18.03 -0.53
C VAL A 434 -21.14 17.32 0.80
N ILE A 435 -21.52 17.94 1.92
CA ILE A 435 -21.43 17.32 3.26
C ILE A 435 -22.27 16.05 3.32
N ALA A 436 -23.52 16.09 2.84
CA ALA A 436 -24.41 14.93 2.83
C ALA A 436 -23.80 13.76 2.05
N ILE A 437 -23.32 14.00 0.81
CA ILE A 437 -22.67 12.95 0.01
C ILE A 437 -21.46 12.37 0.75
N CYS A 438 -20.60 13.22 1.32
CA CYS A 438 -19.40 12.76 2.02
C CYS A 438 -19.75 11.93 3.26
N GLN A 439 -20.77 12.34 4.02
CA GLN A 439 -21.23 11.62 5.20
C GLN A 439 -21.89 10.29 4.83
N ASP A 440 -22.65 10.22 3.74
CA ASP A 440 -23.24 8.96 3.25
C ASP A 440 -22.16 7.96 2.83
N MET A 441 -21.18 8.41 2.04
CA MET A 441 -20.02 7.58 1.66
C MET A 441 -19.22 7.12 2.88
N THR A 442 -19.10 7.97 3.90
CA THR A 442 -18.43 7.61 5.15
C THR A 442 -19.26 6.62 5.97
N THR A 443 -20.58 6.76 6.01
CA THR A 443 -21.49 5.81 6.68
C THR A 443 -21.33 4.41 6.10
N ASP A 444 -21.38 4.26 4.77
CA ASP A 444 -21.22 2.94 4.14
C ASP A 444 -19.81 2.36 4.32
N THR A 445 -18.80 3.22 4.38
CA THR A 445 -17.45 2.82 4.77
C THR A 445 -17.43 2.25 6.19
N CYS A 446 -18.01 2.96 7.15
CA CYS A 446 -18.14 2.50 8.54
C CYS A 446 -18.91 1.19 8.65
N ARG A 447 -20.01 1.03 7.91
CA ARG A 447 -20.82 -0.20 7.85
C ARG A 447 -20.07 -1.40 7.26
N SER A 448 -19.01 -1.16 6.49
CA SER A 448 -18.17 -2.20 5.88
C SER A 448 -17.03 -2.67 6.79
N ILE A 449 -16.66 -1.88 7.82
CA ILE A 449 -15.51 -2.17 8.69
C ILE A 449 -15.62 -3.53 9.40
N PRO A 450 -16.76 -3.92 9.99
CA PRO A 450 -16.86 -5.21 10.68
C PRO A 450 -16.57 -6.41 9.76
N PHE A 451 -16.96 -6.35 8.49
CA PHE A 451 -16.65 -7.39 7.50
C PHE A 451 -15.13 -7.47 7.22
N SER A 452 -14.48 -6.32 7.07
CA SER A 452 -13.05 -6.23 6.79
C SER A 452 -12.19 -6.62 8.00
N LEU A 453 -12.66 -6.35 9.23
CA LEU A 453 -12.07 -6.85 10.47
C LEU A 453 -12.40 -8.34 10.73
N SER A 454 -13.21 -8.96 9.86
CA SER A 454 -13.71 -10.33 10.03
C SER A 454 -14.40 -10.55 11.37
N GLU A 455 -15.11 -9.54 11.87
CA GLU A 455 -16.02 -9.64 13.02
C GLU A 455 -17.32 -10.34 12.63
N ILE A 456 -17.71 -10.19 11.36
CA ILE A 456 -18.84 -10.84 10.73
C ILE A 456 -18.39 -11.63 9.49
N ASP A 457 -19.17 -12.66 9.13
CA ASP A 457 -19.04 -13.37 7.87
C ASP A 457 -19.85 -12.72 6.73
N ARG A 458 -19.87 -13.35 5.55
CA ARG A 458 -20.62 -12.88 4.37
C ARG A 458 -22.15 -12.86 4.59
N LEU A 459 -22.66 -13.59 5.58
CA LEU A 459 -24.07 -13.63 5.93
C LEU A 459 -24.41 -12.64 7.05
N GLY A 460 -23.43 -11.86 7.54
CA GLY A 460 -23.59 -10.94 8.66
C GLY A 460 -23.61 -11.62 10.02
N GLN A 461 -23.28 -12.91 10.11
CA GLN A 461 -23.23 -13.63 11.37
C GLN A 461 -21.94 -13.30 12.10
N ARG A 462 -22.04 -13.06 13.42
CA ARG A 462 -20.85 -12.79 14.25
C ARG A 462 -19.97 -14.03 14.31
N ASN A 463 -18.69 -13.84 14.03
CA ASN A 463 -17.72 -14.91 14.15
C ASN A 463 -17.56 -15.27 15.65
N SER A 464 -18.02 -16.46 16.03
CA SER A 464 -18.17 -16.90 17.44
C SER A 464 -16.85 -17.20 18.18
N SER A 465 -15.70 -16.69 17.70
CA SER A 465 -14.39 -17.11 18.20
C SER A 465 -13.55 -15.97 18.82
N PRO A 466 -13.86 -15.54 20.05
CA PRO A 466 -12.90 -14.82 20.88
C PRO A 466 -12.67 -15.55 22.21
N ALA A 467 -11.80 -16.57 22.31
CA ALA A 467 -11.36 -17.06 23.63
C ALA A 467 -10.19 -18.08 23.67
N ALA A 468 -10.07 -19.03 22.74
CA ALA A 468 -9.22 -20.21 23.02
C ALA A 468 -7.70 -20.01 22.74
N THR A 469 -7.33 -19.03 21.94
CA THR A 469 -5.92 -18.66 21.65
C THR A 469 -5.88 -17.16 21.41
N GLY A 470 -5.22 -16.38 22.27
CA GLY A 470 -5.26 -14.91 22.31
C GLY A 470 -4.71 -14.15 21.09
N SER A 471 -5.19 -14.46 19.90
CA SER A 471 -4.89 -13.75 18.68
C SER A 471 -6.13 -13.70 17.82
N GLN A 472 -6.66 -12.51 17.58
CA GLN A 472 -7.65 -12.34 16.53
C GLN A 472 -7.09 -12.84 15.19
N ARG A 473 -7.94 -13.51 14.43
CA ARG A 473 -7.60 -14.44 13.34
C ARG A 473 -7.96 -13.85 11.97
N HIS A 474 -7.91 -12.52 11.80
CA HIS A 474 -8.12 -11.89 10.50
C HIS A 474 -6.78 -11.61 9.80
N ARG A 475 -6.74 -11.79 8.47
CA ARG A 475 -5.54 -11.60 7.65
C ARG A 475 -5.19 -10.11 7.58
N ALA A 476 -3.93 -9.76 7.82
CA ALA A 476 -3.43 -8.37 7.82
C ALA A 476 -3.73 -7.61 6.52
N VAL A 477 -3.75 -8.28 5.37
CA VAL A 477 -4.09 -7.69 4.06
C VAL A 477 -5.46 -7.00 4.06
N LYS A 478 -6.48 -7.59 4.71
CA LYS A 478 -7.84 -7.03 4.73
C LYS A 478 -7.90 -5.65 5.35
N VAL A 479 -7.08 -5.43 6.38
CA VAL A 479 -6.99 -4.15 7.09
C VAL A 479 -5.97 -3.19 6.48
N TYR A 480 -4.91 -3.74 5.91
CA TYR A 480 -3.86 -2.99 5.24
C TYR A 480 -4.38 -2.21 4.03
N VAL A 481 -5.20 -2.85 3.18
CA VAL A 481 -5.69 -2.24 1.94
C VAL A 481 -6.70 -1.10 2.15
N MET A 482 -7.29 -0.97 3.34
CA MET A 482 -8.21 0.14 3.66
C MET A 482 -7.54 1.33 4.35
N LEU A 483 -6.26 1.25 4.74
CA LEU A 483 -5.60 2.31 5.52
C LEU A 483 -5.66 3.68 4.83
N TRP A 484 -5.30 3.76 3.55
CA TRP A 484 -5.31 4.99 2.78
C TRP A 484 -6.73 5.53 2.54
N PRO A 485 -7.71 4.72 2.09
CA PRO A 485 -9.10 5.15 2.01
C PRO A 485 -9.68 5.72 3.31
N LEU A 486 -9.45 5.05 4.45
CA LEU A 486 -9.94 5.52 5.75
C LEU A 486 -9.28 6.85 6.14
N TRP A 487 -7.98 6.98 5.90
CA TRP A 487 -7.28 8.24 6.14
C TRP A 487 -7.80 9.36 5.25
N LEU A 488 -8.01 9.12 3.95
CA LEU A 488 -8.57 10.10 3.02
C LEU A 488 -9.92 10.65 3.50
N MET A 489 -10.82 9.75 3.87
CA MET A 489 -12.15 10.13 4.37
C MET A 489 -12.06 10.88 5.68
N LEU A 490 -11.28 10.39 6.65
CA LEU A 490 -11.09 11.04 7.95
C LEU A 490 -10.51 12.45 7.79
N SER A 491 -9.52 12.57 6.92
CA SER A 491 -8.76 13.79 6.78
C SER A 491 -9.55 14.84 5.99
N SER A 492 -10.51 14.45 5.14
CA SER A 492 -11.42 15.36 4.41
C SER A 492 -12.16 16.37 5.29
N GLY A 493 -12.30 16.12 6.60
CA GLY A 493 -12.97 17.00 7.56
C GLY A 493 -14.50 17.00 7.47
N MET A 494 -15.08 16.21 6.55
CA MET A 494 -16.53 16.10 6.33
C MET A 494 -17.26 15.06 7.21
N PRO A 495 -16.59 14.00 7.73
CA PRO A 495 -17.27 13.02 8.59
C PRO A 495 -17.85 13.62 9.86
N THR A 496 -18.98 13.06 10.33
CA THR A 496 -19.53 13.38 11.65
C THR A 496 -18.54 13.00 12.76
N PRO A 497 -18.67 13.56 13.99
CA PRO A 497 -17.78 13.20 15.10
C PRO A 497 -17.73 11.69 15.39
N SER A 498 -18.86 11.00 15.30
CA SER A 498 -18.95 9.55 15.51
C SER A 498 -18.25 8.76 14.40
N GLN A 499 -18.54 9.09 13.14
CA GLN A 499 -17.86 8.48 11.98
C GLN A 499 -16.36 8.64 12.09
N ALA A 500 -15.90 9.86 12.36
CA ALA A 500 -14.48 10.14 12.45
C ALA A 500 -13.78 9.42 13.61
N GLN A 501 -14.46 9.31 14.76
CA GLN A 501 -13.96 8.53 15.90
C GLN A 501 -13.81 7.05 15.52
N GLN A 502 -14.75 6.50 14.76
CA GLN A 502 -14.68 5.12 14.29
C GLN A 502 -13.49 4.92 13.33
N LEU A 503 -13.36 5.77 12.29
CA LEU A 503 -12.23 5.70 11.34
C LEU A 503 -10.88 5.80 12.05
N TYR A 504 -10.74 6.74 12.99
CA TYR A 504 -9.53 6.93 13.79
C TYR A 504 -9.22 5.71 14.68
N SER A 505 -10.25 5.16 15.32
CA SER A 505 -10.10 4.00 16.21
C SER A 505 -9.62 2.79 15.44
N VAL A 506 -10.14 2.56 14.23
CA VAL A 506 -9.70 1.48 13.35
C VAL A 506 -8.26 1.66 12.91
N LEU A 507 -7.87 2.85 12.43
CA LEU A 507 -6.46 3.11 12.07
C LEU A 507 -5.52 2.87 13.26
N SER A 508 -5.92 3.30 14.46
CA SER A 508 -5.14 3.09 15.68
C SER A 508 -5.04 1.61 16.05
N GLN A 509 -6.16 0.89 16.02
CA GLN A 509 -6.25 -0.54 16.34
C GLN A 509 -5.41 -1.38 15.39
N VAL A 510 -5.52 -1.15 14.07
CA VAL A 510 -4.73 -1.86 13.07
C VAL A 510 -3.23 -1.66 13.33
N GLY A 511 -2.83 -0.44 13.65
CA GLY A 511 -1.44 -0.14 13.97
C GLY A 511 -0.92 -0.82 15.25
N SER A 512 -1.74 -0.91 16.29
CA SER A 512 -1.36 -1.55 17.55
C SER A 512 -1.44 -3.07 17.53
N GLU A 513 -2.44 -3.66 16.87
CA GLU A 513 -2.71 -5.10 16.87
C GLU A 513 -1.96 -5.84 15.76
N HIS A 514 -1.82 -5.23 14.59
CA HIS A 514 -1.15 -5.85 13.42
C HIS A 514 0.30 -5.40 13.26
N GLY A 515 0.76 -4.44 14.08
CA GLY A 515 2.11 -3.90 13.99
C GLY A 515 2.36 -2.98 12.78
N ILE A 516 1.33 -2.70 11.97
CA ILE A 516 1.45 -1.88 10.75
C ILE A 516 1.59 -0.41 11.13
N LYS A 517 2.83 0.05 11.29
CA LYS A 517 3.10 1.41 11.79
C LYS A 517 2.60 2.52 10.87
N LEU A 518 2.42 2.27 9.56
CA LEU A 518 1.73 3.20 8.67
C LEU A 518 0.36 3.63 9.22
N ALA A 519 -0.42 2.70 9.77
CA ALA A 519 -1.74 3.01 10.31
C ALA A 519 -1.68 4.03 11.46
N LEU A 520 -0.68 3.90 12.34
CA LEU A 520 -0.42 4.87 13.42
C LEU A 520 0.06 6.22 12.89
N MET A 521 0.87 6.24 11.82
CA MET A 521 1.30 7.49 11.18
C MET A 521 0.11 8.23 10.58
N LEU A 522 -0.76 7.52 9.85
CA LEU A 522 -1.97 8.06 9.26
C LEU A 522 -2.92 8.61 10.33
N ALA A 523 -3.20 7.86 11.40
CA ALA A 523 -4.05 8.32 12.50
C ALA A 523 -3.54 9.63 13.13
N ARG A 524 -2.23 9.73 13.39
CA ARG A 524 -1.60 10.94 13.94
C ARG A 524 -1.64 12.13 12.97
N GLU A 525 -1.43 11.88 11.69
CA GLU A 525 -1.47 12.94 10.69
C GLU A 525 -2.88 13.50 10.52
N ALA A 526 -3.89 12.63 10.49
CA ALA A 526 -5.29 13.04 10.45
C ALA A 526 -5.69 13.85 11.71
N GLU A 527 -5.21 13.45 12.90
CA GLU A 527 -5.45 14.21 14.13
C GLU A 527 -4.77 15.59 14.11
N ARG A 528 -3.55 15.69 13.56
CA ARG A 528 -2.86 16.97 13.39
C ARG A 528 -3.67 17.91 12.50
N GLN A 529 -4.13 17.42 11.35
CA GLN A 529 -4.91 18.20 10.39
C GLN A 529 -6.27 18.64 10.94
N ARG A 530 -6.81 17.94 11.94
CA ARG A 530 -8.05 18.32 12.65
C ARG A 530 -7.83 19.38 13.73
N LYS A 531 -6.70 19.36 14.43
CA LYS A 531 -6.39 20.31 15.52
C LYS A 531 -5.89 21.65 15.00
N ASP A 532 -5.12 21.62 13.93
CA ASP A 532 -4.72 22.79 13.15
C ASP A 532 -5.42 22.69 11.80
N PRO A 533 -6.75 22.90 11.72
CA PRO A 533 -7.43 22.95 10.45
C PRO A 533 -6.76 24.06 9.64
N TRP A 534 -6.24 23.67 8.49
CA TRP A 534 -5.78 24.61 7.48
C TRP A 534 -6.83 25.71 7.31
N PRO A 535 -6.44 26.98 7.05
CA PRO A 535 -7.38 28.06 6.87
C PRO A 535 -8.49 27.63 5.90
N SER A 536 -9.74 27.85 6.31
CA SER A 536 -10.96 27.45 5.60
C SER A 536 -10.85 27.77 4.10
N GLY A 537 -10.59 26.75 3.28
CA GLY A 537 -10.35 26.92 1.83
C GLY A 537 -9.32 25.98 1.19
N THR A 538 -8.62 25.13 1.93
CA THR A 538 -7.52 24.31 1.37
C THR A 538 -7.92 22.86 1.04
N PRO A 539 -7.78 22.39 -0.21
CA PRO A 539 -7.95 20.98 -0.56
C PRO A 539 -6.75 20.11 -0.12
N PHE A 540 -6.99 18.80 0.03
CA PHE A 540 -5.97 17.78 0.36
C PHE A 540 -4.80 17.81 -0.60
N GLY A 541 -3.57 17.63 -0.07
CA GLY A 541 -2.35 17.32 -0.84
C GLY A 541 -1.82 18.45 -1.73
N ALA A 542 -2.68 19.23 -2.37
CA ALA A 542 -2.38 20.43 -3.14
C ALA A 542 -2.12 21.67 -2.26
N ALA A 543 -1.54 21.45 -1.09
CA ALA A 543 -1.23 22.46 -0.07
C ALA A 543 -0.30 23.60 -0.53
N SER A 544 0.15 23.60 -1.79
CA SER A 544 0.98 24.66 -2.35
C SER A 544 0.38 25.35 -3.58
N ILE A 545 -0.73 24.87 -4.16
CA ILE A 545 -1.20 25.46 -5.43
C ILE A 545 -2.19 26.59 -5.19
N LEU A 546 -3.22 26.36 -4.37
CA LEU A 546 -4.28 27.36 -4.11
C LEU A 546 -3.93 28.33 -2.97
N LEU A 547 -2.80 28.13 -2.27
CA LEU A 547 -2.26 29.07 -1.28
C LEU A 547 -1.07 29.89 -1.83
N ALA A 548 -0.48 29.50 -2.98
CA ALA A 548 0.55 30.28 -3.68
C ALA A 548 -0.02 31.13 -4.84
N ILE A 549 -1.33 31.01 -5.04
CA ILE A 549 -2.21 31.71 -5.96
C ILE A 549 -3.10 32.57 -5.07
#